data_AF-A0A2G0E6V2-F1
#
_entry.id   AF-A0A2G0E6V2-F1
#
_cell.length_a   1.000
_cell.length_b   1.000
_cell.length_c   1.000
_cell.angle_alpha   90.00
_cell.angle_beta   90.00
_cell.angle_gamma   90.00
#
_symmetry.space_group_name_H-M   'P 1'
#
loop_
_entity.id
_entity.type
_entity.pdbx_description
1 polymer ?
#
loop_
_entity_poly.entity_id
_entity_poly.type
_entity_poly.pdbx_seq_one_letter_code
_entity_poly.pdbx_strand_id
1 'polypeptide(L)'
;VEGGLVSIYSGLLIFFQLIDSFFVKNALEVYGLSEYGAKIAKGVYDRGQPLVQLGLVIATALSATFLPALTRHLTNRIYRQFLQTAKIYLRLTTALALAASLGLALLLPYINYALFKDYAGNAALVLFVFSIAFTAVIQAYQSIAQSKNSFRPSLKGAGWGLLVKGLTTSFLTGLLGTAGASLSTLLGLG
;
A
#
# COMPACT_ATOMS: atom_id res chain seq x y z
N VAL A 1 -15.93 10.68 -19.73
CA VAL A 1 -15.45 11.27 -18.45
C VAL A 1 -15.19 10.20 -17.38
N GLU A 2 -16.06 9.19 -17.24
CA GLU A 2 -15.89 8.09 -16.26
C GLU A 2 -14.60 7.27 -16.46
N GLY A 3 -14.23 6.95 -17.71
CA GLY A 3 -12.99 6.23 -18.00
C GLY A 3 -11.71 6.99 -17.58
N GLY A 4 -11.70 8.32 -17.70
CA GLY A 4 -10.55 9.13 -17.29
C GLY A 4 -10.35 9.16 -15.77
N LEU A 5 -11.45 9.20 -15.01
CA LEU A 5 -11.40 9.11 -13.55
C LEU A 5 -10.94 7.73 -13.09
N VAL A 6 -11.38 6.66 -13.76
CA VAL A 6 -10.91 5.28 -13.49
C VAL A 6 -9.41 5.14 -13.81
N SER A 7 -8.91 5.76 -14.88
CA SER A 7 -7.47 5.74 -15.23
C SER A 7 -6.61 6.53 -14.25
N ILE A 8 -7.03 7.75 -13.88
CA ILE A 8 -6.32 8.58 -12.88
C ILE A 8 -6.32 7.88 -11.52
N TYR A 9 -7.40 7.17 -11.19
CA TYR A 9 -7.54 6.43 -9.95
C TYR A 9 -6.68 5.17 -9.91
N SER A 10 -6.65 4.39 -10.99
CA SER A 10 -5.73 3.26 -11.15
C SER A 10 -4.26 3.71 -11.08
N GLY A 11 -3.98 4.92 -11.58
CA GLY A 11 -2.67 5.57 -11.51
C GLY A 11 -2.30 6.15 -10.15
N LEU A 12 -3.17 6.08 -9.14
CA LEU A 12 -2.90 6.72 -7.85
C LEU A 12 -1.79 6.01 -7.06
N LEU A 13 -1.72 4.68 -7.17
CA LEU A 13 -0.58 3.90 -6.67
C LEU A 13 0.73 4.28 -7.38
N ILE A 14 0.66 4.71 -8.64
CA ILE A 14 1.83 5.18 -9.40
C ILE A 14 2.33 6.50 -8.82
N PHE A 15 1.43 7.40 -8.38
CA PHE A 15 1.85 8.64 -7.70
C PHE A 15 2.57 8.39 -6.38
N PHE A 16 2.14 7.39 -5.60
CA PHE A 16 2.85 6.97 -4.39
C PHE A 16 4.28 6.50 -4.71
N GLN A 17 4.44 5.69 -5.77
CA GLN A 17 5.76 5.23 -6.25
C GLN A 17 6.62 6.36 -6.82
N LEU A 18 5.99 7.35 -7.46
CA LEU A 18 6.68 8.51 -8.01
C LEU A 18 7.26 9.39 -6.89
N ILE A 19 6.51 9.61 -5.81
CA ILE A 19 7.02 10.30 -4.61
C ILE A 19 8.22 9.53 -4.05
N ASP A 20 8.11 8.22 -3.85
CA ASP A 20 9.23 7.43 -3.34
C ASP A 20 10.46 7.56 -4.22
N SER A 21 10.27 7.57 -5.55
CA SER A 21 11.38 7.63 -6.47
C SER A 21 12.18 8.94 -6.37
N PHE A 22 11.50 10.08 -6.22
CA PHE A 22 12.13 11.40 -6.13
C PHE A 22 12.57 11.78 -4.72
N PHE A 23 11.85 11.40 -3.68
CA PHE A 23 12.08 11.92 -2.34
C PHE A 23 12.99 11.03 -1.49
N VAL A 24 12.89 9.69 -1.61
CA VAL A 24 13.66 8.78 -0.75
C VAL A 24 15.16 8.88 -1.01
N LYS A 25 15.60 8.92 -2.28
CA LYS A 25 17.04 9.06 -2.60
C LYS A 25 17.62 10.35 -2.03
N ASN A 26 16.97 11.48 -2.30
CA ASN A 26 17.42 12.80 -1.86
C ASN A 26 17.44 12.89 -0.32
N ALA A 27 16.44 12.34 0.36
CA ALA A 27 16.41 12.33 1.81
C ALA A 27 17.47 11.40 2.43
N LEU A 28 17.85 10.32 1.76
CA LEU A 28 18.95 9.45 2.17
C LEU A 28 20.33 10.12 2.04
N GLU A 29 20.50 11.00 1.04
CA GLU A 29 21.70 11.84 0.94
C GLU A 29 21.76 12.85 2.11
N VAL A 30 20.62 13.45 2.47
CA VAL A 30 20.50 14.33 3.66
C VAL A 30 20.75 13.58 4.97
N TYR A 31 20.36 12.30 5.06
CA TYR A 31 20.68 11.41 6.18
C TYR A 31 22.19 11.18 6.35
N GLY A 32 23.01 11.57 5.37
CA GLY A 32 24.48 11.50 5.42
C GLY A 32 25.08 10.38 4.57
N LEU A 33 24.29 9.72 3.71
CA LEU A 33 24.83 8.77 2.75
C LEU A 33 25.43 9.50 1.54
N SER A 34 26.53 8.96 1.00
CA SER A 34 27.01 9.38 -0.32
C SER A 34 25.95 9.07 -1.38
N GLU A 35 26.00 9.75 -2.53
CA GLU A 35 25.07 9.50 -3.64
C GLU A 35 25.01 8.00 -4.02
N TYR A 36 26.19 7.35 -4.06
CA TYR A 36 26.29 5.92 -4.32
C TYR A 36 25.64 5.10 -3.21
N GLY A 37 25.92 5.42 -1.94
CA GLY A 37 25.31 4.76 -0.78
C GLY A 37 23.79 4.91 -0.74
N ALA A 38 23.25 6.08 -1.07
CA ALA A 38 21.83 6.35 -1.15
C ALA A 38 21.14 5.51 -2.24
N LYS A 39 21.79 5.34 -3.41
CA LYS A 39 21.29 4.46 -4.48
C LYS A 39 21.22 3.00 -4.03
N ILE A 40 22.27 2.51 -3.35
CA ILE A 40 22.29 1.14 -2.82
C ILE A 40 21.20 0.95 -1.75
N ALA A 41 21.10 1.87 -0.79
CA ALA A 41 20.10 1.81 0.27
C ALA A 41 18.67 1.87 -0.26
N LYS A 42 18.40 2.72 -1.27
CA LYS A 42 17.11 2.75 -1.98
C LYS A 42 16.85 1.43 -2.71
N GLY A 43 17.83 0.87 -3.40
CA GLY A 43 17.69 -0.43 -4.08
C GLY A 43 17.34 -1.57 -3.12
N VAL A 44 17.90 -1.57 -1.90
CA VAL A 44 17.52 -2.51 -0.83
C VAL A 44 16.09 -2.25 -0.33
N TYR A 45 15.71 -0.99 -0.15
CA TYR A 45 14.35 -0.62 0.27
C TYR A 45 13.28 -1.04 -0.75
N ASP A 46 13.54 -0.84 -2.04
CA ASP A 46 12.60 -1.15 -3.12
C ASP A 46 12.31 -2.66 -3.25
N ARG A 47 13.15 -3.54 -2.65
CA ARG A 47 12.89 -4.99 -2.53
C ARG A 47 11.59 -5.29 -1.79
N GLY A 48 11.13 -4.37 -0.94
CA GLY A 48 9.88 -4.52 -0.19
C GLY A 48 8.63 -4.48 -1.08
N GLN A 49 8.69 -3.80 -2.22
CA GLN A 49 7.51 -3.61 -3.07
C GLN A 49 6.96 -4.92 -3.65
N PRO A 50 7.77 -5.82 -4.26
CA PRO A 50 7.31 -7.14 -4.66
C PRO A 50 6.69 -7.94 -3.51
N LEU A 51 7.27 -7.86 -2.30
CA LEU A 51 6.80 -8.59 -1.12
C LEU A 51 5.42 -8.11 -0.67
N VAL A 52 5.20 -6.79 -0.64
CA VAL A 52 3.90 -6.19 -0.36
C VAL A 52 2.86 -6.59 -1.43
N GLN A 53 3.25 -6.56 -2.70
CA GLN A 53 2.36 -6.98 -3.79
C GLN A 53 1.93 -8.44 -3.68
N LEU A 54 2.85 -9.35 -3.33
CA LEU A 54 2.54 -10.75 -3.07
C LEU A 54 1.49 -10.90 -1.95
N GLY A 55 1.64 -10.14 -0.86
CA GLY A 55 0.65 -10.13 0.23
C GLY A 55 -0.72 -9.58 -0.18
N LEU A 56 -0.76 -8.63 -1.12
CA LEU A 56 -1.99 -8.01 -1.62
C LEU A 56 -2.76 -8.89 -2.62
N VAL A 57 -2.16 -9.97 -3.15
CA VAL A 57 -2.83 -10.90 -4.09
C VAL A 57 -4.15 -11.44 -3.53
N ILE A 58 -4.20 -11.68 -2.21
CA ILE A 58 -5.43 -12.17 -1.57
C ILE A 58 -6.52 -11.08 -1.60
N ALA A 59 -6.15 -9.83 -1.32
CA ALA A 59 -7.09 -8.71 -1.34
C ALA A 59 -7.64 -8.45 -2.75
N THR A 60 -6.79 -8.56 -3.78
CA THR A 60 -7.21 -8.39 -5.18
C THR A 60 -8.13 -9.54 -5.63
N ALA A 61 -7.85 -10.78 -5.22
CA ALA A 61 -8.72 -11.92 -5.50
C ALA A 61 -10.10 -11.79 -4.83
N LEU A 62 -10.15 -11.34 -3.57
CA LEU A 62 -11.40 -11.01 -2.90
C LEU A 62 -12.14 -9.88 -3.61
N SER A 63 -11.44 -8.81 -4.00
CA SER A 63 -12.07 -7.71 -4.75
C SER A 63 -12.74 -8.20 -6.03
N ALA A 64 -12.02 -8.99 -6.84
CA ALA A 64 -12.56 -9.57 -8.08
C ALA A 64 -13.79 -10.46 -7.84
N THR A 65 -13.85 -11.13 -6.69
CA THR A 65 -14.96 -12.01 -6.31
C THR A 65 -16.18 -11.22 -5.80
N PHE A 66 -15.97 -10.24 -4.93
CA PHE A 66 -17.04 -9.50 -4.25
C PHE A 66 -17.59 -8.33 -5.06
N LEU A 67 -16.78 -7.71 -5.93
CA LEU A 67 -17.17 -6.52 -6.68
C LEU A 67 -18.38 -6.76 -7.61
N PRO A 68 -18.46 -7.86 -8.41
CA PRO A 68 -19.64 -8.14 -9.22
C PRO A 68 -20.91 -8.33 -8.38
N ALA A 69 -20.80 -8.99 -7.22
CA ALA A 69 -21.93 -9.21 -6.32
C ALA A 69 -22.43 -7.89 -5.71
N LEU A 70 -21.52 -7.03 -5.26
CA LEU A 70 -21.84 -5.69 -4.74
C LEU A 70 -22.57 -4.84 -5.78
N THR A 71 -22.05 -4.81 -7.01
CA THR A 71 -22.68 -4.06 -8.11
C THR A 71 -24.07 -4.62 -8.43
N ARG A 72 -24.24 -5.94 -8.47
CA ARG A 72 -25.55 -6.58 -8.72
C ARG A 72 -26.58 -6.26 -7.64
N HIS A 73 -26.21 -6.30 -6.36
CA HIS A 73 -27.13 -5.95 -5.26
C HIS A 73 -27.56 -4.47 -5.33
N LEU A 74 -26.66 -3.57 -5.75
CA LEU A 74 -26.97 -2.16 -5.91
C LEU A 74 -27.93 -1.93 -7.09
N THR A 75 -27.68 -2.56 -8.24
CA THR A 75 -28.56 -2.47 -9.43
C THR A 75 -29.96 -3.00 -9.12
N ASN A 76 -30.06 -4.10 -8.37
CA ASN A 76 -31.35 -4.68 -7.95
C ASN A 76 -32.00 -3.93 -6.77
N ARG A 77 -31.39 -2.82 -6.29
CA ARG A 77 -31.83 -2.01 -5.14
C ARG A 77 -32.01 -2.79 -3.83
N ILE A 78 -31.28 -3.90 -3.66
CA ILE A 78 -31.34 -4.73 -2.45
C ILE A 78 -30.28 -4.25 -1.44
N TYR A 79 -30.55 -3.10 -0.82
CA TYR A 79 -29.56 -2.41 0.02
C TYR A 79 -29.09 -3.23 1.23
N ARG A 80 -29.97 -4.06 1.83
CA ARG A 80 -29.60 -4.94 2.95
C ARG A 80 -28.53 -5.96 2.55
N GLN A 81 -28.68 -6.60 1.40
CA GLN A 81 -27.70 -7.58 0.89
C GLN A 81 -26.39 -6.87 0.51
N PHE A 82 -26.46 -5.69 -0.10
CA PHE A 82 -25.28 -4.88 -0.39
C PHE A 82 -24.45 -4.63 0.89
N LEU A 83 -25.08 -4.18 1.98
CA LEU A 83 -24.41 -3.92 3.24
C LEU A 83 -23.81 -5.19 3.88
N GLN A 84 -24.52 -6.31 3.82
CA GLN A 84 -24.03 -7.58 4.34
C GLN A 84 -22.80 -8.07 3.56
N THR A 85 -22.88 -8.07 2.22
CA THR A 85 -21.78 -8.44 1.33
C THR A 85 -20.56 -7.53 1.53
N ALA A 86 -20.77 -6.22 1.67
CA ALA A 86 -19.69 -5.27 1.92
C ALA A 86 -19.00 -5.51 3.29
N LYS A 87 -19.79 -5.81 4.33
CA LYS A 87 -19.24 -6.16 5.67
C LYS A 87 -18.43 -7.44 5.63
N ILE A 88 -18.93 -8.48 4.95
CA ILE A 88 -18.21 -9.76 4.79
C ILE A 88 -16.90 -9.53 4.03
N TYR A 89 -16.97 -8.80 2.92
CA TYR A 89 -15.80 -8.46 2.11
C TYR A 89 -14.73 -7.74 2.95
N LEU A 90 -15.10 -6.66 3.66
CA LEU A 90 -14.18 -5.92 4.52
C LEU A 90 -13.58 -6.81 5.63
N ARG A 91 -14.41 -7.63 6.28
CA ARG A 91 -13.96 -8.50 7.38
C ARG A 91 -12.94 -9.53 6.88
N LEU A 92 -13.21 -10.18 5.75
CA LEU A 92 -12.31 -11.17 5.17
C LEU A 92 -11.01 -10.53 4.70
N THR A 93 -11.10 -9.43 3.96
CA THR A 93 -9.91 -8.72 3.47
C THR A 93 -9.02 -8.26 4.62
N THR A 94 -9.61 -7.68 5.67
CA THR A 94 -8.85 -7.21 6.84
C THR A 94 -8.18 -8.38 7.58
N ALA A 95 -8.93 -9.45 7.86
CA ALA A 95 -8.40 -10.59 8.59
C ALA A 95 -7.25 -11.28 7.83
N LEU A 96 -7.42 -11.52 6.53
CA LEU A 96 -6.40 -12.17 5.72
C LEU A 96 -5.19 -11.26 5.46
N ALA A 97 -5.39 -9.97 5.24
CA ALA A 97 -4.30 -9.03 5.04
C ALA A 97 -3.45 -8.84 6.30
N LEU A 98 -4.07 -8.81 7.48
CA LEU A 98 -3.34 -8.79 8.76
C LEU A 98 -2.54 -10.09 8.97
N ALA A 99 -3.16 -11.25 8.69
CA ALA A 99 -2.46 -12.52 8.77
C ALA A 99 -1.28 -12.59 7.79
N ALA A 100 -1.47 -12.11 6.56
CA ALA A 100 -0.42 -12.04 5.55
C ALA A 100 0.70 -11.08 5.95
N SER A 101 0.39 -9.90 6.49
CA SER A 101 1.41 -8.93 6.91
C SER A 101 2.22 -9.45 8.10
N LEU A 102 1.57 -10.05 9.10
CA LEU A 102 2.24 -10.63 10.26
C LEU A 102 3.09 -11.84 9.86
N GLY A 103 2.54 -12.76 9.07
CA GLY A 103 3.27 -13.94 8.59
C GLY A 103 4.49 -13.55 7.75
N LEU A 104 4.33 -12.58 6.84
CA LEU A 104 5.44 -12.11 6.02
C LEU A 104 6.48 -11.32 6.82
N ALA A 105 6.07 -10.55 7.83
CA ALA A 105 6.99 -9.85 8.73
C ALA A 105 7.88 -10.83 9.52
N LEU A 106 7.30 -11.95 9.99
CA LEU A 106 8.05 -13.01 10.68
C LEU A 106 9.01 -13.76 9.75
N LEU A 107 8.60 -14.01 8.51
CA LEU A 107 9.40 -14.74 7.52
C LEU A 107 10.43 -13.86 6.81
N LEU A 108 10.31 -12.54 6.93
CA LEU A 108 11.09 -11.59 6.15
C LEU A 108 12.61 -11.75 6.26
N PRO A 109 13.21 -11.97 7.45
CA PRO A 109 14.65 -12.15 7.55
C PRO A 109 15.14 -13.33 6.70
N TYR A 110 14.36 -14.43 6.67
CA TYR A 110 14.66 -15.62 5.89
C TYR A 110 14.44 -15.40 4.40
N ILE A 111 13.36 -14.71 4.02
CA ILE A 111 13.06 -14.36 2.62
C ILE A 111 14.13 -13.42 2.06
N ASN A 112 14.52 -12.39 2.82
CA ASN A 112 15.54 -11.43 2.41
C ASN A 112 16.87 -12.14 2.14
N TYR A 113 17.28 -13.04 3.05
CA TYR A 113 18.49 -13.84 2.84
C TYR A 113 18.36 -14.85 1.69
N ALA A 114 17.21 -15.50 1.53
CA ALA A 114 17.00 -16.47 0.46
C ALA A 114 17.06 -15.83 -0.93
N LEU A 115 16.46 -14.64 -1.09
CA LEU A 115 16.36 -13.93 -2.36
C LEU A 115 17.61 -13.11 -2.69
N PHE A 116 18.22 -12.46 -1.68
CA PHE A 116 19.26 -11.47 -1.89
C PHE A 116 20.61 -11.82 -1.26
N LYS A 117 20.69 -12.93 -0.51
CA LYS A 117 21.90 -13.40 0.18
C LYS A 117 22.50 -12.39 1.17
N ASP A 118 21.69 -11.42 1.61
CA ASP A 118 22.06 -10.42 2.59
C ASP A 118 20.89 -10.14 3.55
N TYR A 119 21.19 -9.51 4.69
CA TYR A 119 20.18 -9.03 5.65
C TYR A 119 20.01 -7.51 5.58
N ALA A 120 20.44 -6.87 4.49
CA ALA A 120 20.42 -5.43 4.37
C ALA A 120 18.98 -4.91 4.41
N GLY A 121 18.77 -3.80 5.14
CA GLY A 121 17.46 -3.14 5.21
C GLY A 121 16.35 -3.96 5.87
N ASN A 122 16.66 -5.08 6.54
CA ASN A 122 15.65 -5.99 7.09
C ASN A 122 14.64 -5.27 8.01
N ALA A 123 15.10 -4.38 8.90
CA ALA A 123 14.22 -3.59 9.75
C ALA A 123 13.24 -2.70 8.95
N ALA A 124 13.73 -2.04 7.90
CA ALA A 124 12.90 -1.23 7.02
C ALA A 124 11.88 -2.10 6.28
N LEU A 125 12.30 -3.24 5.75
CA LEU A 125 11.43 -4.15 5.02
C LEU A 125 10.35 -4.76 5.94
N VAL A 126 10.68 -5.11 7.20
CA VAL A 126 9.71 -5.64 8.18
C VAL A 126 8.63 -4.61 8.48
N LEU A 127 9.01 -3.35 8.69
CA LEU A 127 8.05 -2.26 8.85
C LEU A 127 7.21 -2.07 7.58
N PHE A 128 7.83 -2.12 6.41
CA PHE A 128 7.16 -1.87 5.15
C PHE A 128 6.08 -2.93 4.84
N VAL A 129 6.29 -4.18 5.22
CA VAL A 129 5.34 -5.28 4.99
C VAL A 129 4.02 -5.08 5.75
N PHE A 130 4.00 -4.35 6.87
CA PHE A 130 2.74 -3.99 7.53
C PHE A 130 1.82 -3.11 6.67
N SER A 131 2.35 -2.44 5.64
CA SER A 131 1.55 -1.69 4.66
C SER A 131 0.54 -2.55 3.92
N ILE A 132 0.73 -3.89 3.86
CA ILE A 132 -0.23 -4.84 3.26
C ILE A 132 -1.59 -4.69 3.92
N ALA A 133 -1.64 -4.66 5.26
CA ALA A 133 -2.90 -4.61 6.00
C ALA A 133 -3.67 -3.31 5.69
N PHE A 134 -3.00 -2.16 5.78
CA PHE A 134 -3.60 -0.86 5.48
C PHE A 134 -4.03 -0.77 4.02
N THR A 135 -3.15 -1.14 3.10
CA THR A 135 -3.40 -1.06 1.66
C THR A 135 -4.56 -1.96 1.24
N ALA A 136 -4.67 -3.16 1.81
CA ALA A 136 -5.78 -4.07 1.53
C ALA A 136 -7.13 -3.49 1.99
N VAL A 137 -7.18 -2.88 3.18
CA VAL A 137 -8.39 -2.24 3.69
C VAL A 137 -8.77 -1.03 2.84
N ILE A 138 -7.81 -0.19 2.47
CA ILE A 138 -8.01 0.92 1.55
C ILE A 138 -8.58 0.38 0.24
N GLN A 139 -7.94 -0.60 -0.40
CA GLN A 139 -8.43 -1.20 -1.64
C GLN A 139 -9.84 -1.77 -1.50
N ALA A 140 -10.20 -2.36 -0.36
CA ALA A 140 -11.56 -2.84 -0.14
C ALA A 140 -12.60 -1.72 -0.09
N TYR A 141 -12.33 -0.63 0.65
CA TYR A 141 -13.18 0.56 0.65
C TYR A 141 -13.30 1.17 -0.74
N GLN A 142 -12.18 1.23 -1.45
CA GLN A 142 -12.09 1.71 -2.81
C GLN A 142 -12.98 0.90 -3.76
N SER A 143 -12.93 -0.43 -3.71
CA SER A 143 -13.78 -1.30 -4.53
C SER A 143 -15.27 -1.15 -4.18
N ILE A 144 -15.61 -0.98 -2.90
CA ILE A 144 -17.00 -0.73 -2.47
C ILE A 144 -17.50 0.65 -2.96
N ALA A 145 -16.65 1.66 -2.96
CA ALA A 145 -16.99 2.98 -3.48
C ALA A 145 -17.15 2.95 -5.02
N GLN A 146 -16.26 2.23 -5.70
CA GLN A 146 -16.32 1.97 -7.13
C GLN A 146 -17.61 1.24 -7.53
N SER A 147 -18.06 0.25 -6.74
CA SER A 147 -19.32 -0.46 -7.01
C SER A 147 -20.55 0.47 -6.95
N LYS A 148 -20.43 1.65 -6.33
CA LYS A 148 -21.46 2.69 -6.26
C LYS A 148 -21.29 3.77 -7.33
N ASN A 149 -20.35 3.63 -8.27
CA ASN A 149 -19.90 4.68 -9.18
C ASN A 149 -19.49 5.98 -8.45
N SER A 150 -19.01 5.86 -7.19
CA SER A 150 -18.60 7.00 -6.38
C SER A 150 -17.09 7.02 -6.19
N PHE A 151 -16.40 7.85 -6.98
CA PHE A 151 -14.94 7.92 -6.97
C PHE A 151 -14.39 9.06 -6.09
N ARG A 152 -15.21 10.09 -5.82
CA ARG A 152 -14.78 11.32 -5.13
C ARG A 152 -14.28 11.09 -3.69
N PRO A 153 -14.93 10.27 -2.84
CA PRO A 153 -14.46 10.06 -1.47
C PRO A 153 -13.09 9.36 -1.42
N SER A 154 -12.93 8.33 -2.25
CA SER A 154 -11.66 7.60 -2.38
C SER A 154 -10.53 8.50 -2.90
N LEU A 155 -10.83 9.39 -3.85
CA LEU A 155 -9.86 10.35 -4.38
C LEU A 155 -9.36 11.32 -3.29
N LYS A 156 -10.26 11.79 -2.42
CA LYS A 156 -9.90 12.69 -1.32
C LYS A 156 -9.01 12.00 -0.28
N GLY A 157 -9.36 10.78 0.13
CA GLY A 157 -8.55 10.02 1.09
C GLY A 157 -7.16 9.70 0.54
N ALA A 158 -7.10 9.32 -0.74
CA ALA A 158 -5.86 9.08 -1.45
C ALA A 158 -5.00 10.34 -1.60
N GLY A 159 -5.61 11.50 -1.90
CA GLY A 159 -4.93 12.80 -1.91
C GLY A 159 -4.36 13.17 -0.54
N TRP A 160 -5.11 12.93 0.54
CA TRP A 160 -4.61 13.13 1.91
C TRP A 160 -3.41 12.23 2.21
N GLY A 161 -3.48 10.95 1.87
CA GLY A 161 -2.35 10.02 2.05
C GLY A 161 -1.10 10.43 1.27
N LEU A 162 -1.26 10.92 0.02
CA LEU A 162 -0.16 11.47 -0.78
C LEU A 162 0.47 12.70 -0.13
N LEU A 163 -0.35 13.61 0.43
CA LEU A 163 0.13 14.81 1.11
C LEU A 163 0.90 14.47 2.38
N VAL A 164 0.33 13.61 3.24
CA VAL A 164 0.99 13.15 4.46
C VAL A 164 2.32 12.50 4.08
N LYS A 165 2.31 11.55 3.14
CA LYS A 165 3.52 10.87 2.69
C LYS A 165 4.56 11.85 2.13
N GLY A 166 4.18 12.81 1.31
CA GLY A 166 5.12 13.80 0.75
C GLY A 166 5.82 14.61 1.84
N LEU A 167 5.09 15.02 2.88
CA LEU A 167 5.63 15.78 4.01
C LEU A 167 6.49 14.92 4.94
N THR A 168 6.04 13.71 5.25
CA THR A 168 6.72 12.81 6.21
C THR A 168 7.92 12.12 5.62
N THR A 169 7.96 11.87 4.30
CA THR A 169 9.02 11.07 3.66
C THR A 169 10.38 11.74 3.79
N SER A 170 10.49 13.03 3.44
CA SER A 170 11.77 13.74 3.55
C SER A 170 12.27 13.83 4.99
N PHE A 171 11.36 14.11 5.94
CA PHE A 171 11.71 14.29 7.34
C PHE A 171 12.11 12.97 8.02
N LEU A 172 11.27 11.93 7.93
CA LEU A 172 11.56 10.65 8.59
C LEU A 172 12.73 9.93 7.93
N THR A 173 12.85 9.98 6.60
CA THR A 173 13.98 9.34 5.89
C THR A 173 15.30 10.05 6.19
N GLY A 174 15.27 11.39 6.33
CA GLY A 174 16.44 12.17 6.74
C GLY A 174 16.89 11.93 8.19
N LEU A 175 16.04 11.35 9.05
CA LEU A 175 16.33 11.05 10.46
C LEU A 175 16.62 9.58 10.74
N LEU A 176 15.95 8.66 10.03
CA LEU A 176 15.94 7.22 10.32
C LEU A 176 16.37 6.37 9.10
N GLY A 177 16.81 7.00 8.01
CA GLY A 177 17.17 6.33 6.76
C GLY A 177 15.99 5.56 6.15
N THR A 178 16.24 4.37 5.62
CA THR A 178 15.23 3.55 4.94
C THR A 178 14.10 3.09 5.87
N ALA A 179 14.35 2.95 7.17
CA ALA A 179 13.28 2.67 8.14
C ALA A 179 12.29 3.85 8.27
N GLY A 180 12.80 5.09 8.15
CA GLY A 180 11.99 6.30 8.09
C GLY A 180 11.08 6.35 6.87
N ALA A 181 11.54 5.87 5.72
CA ALA A 181 10.73 5.74 4.52
C ALA A 181 9.58 4.73 4.71
N SER A 182 9.83 3.59 5.38
CA SER A 182 8.79 2.63 5.72
C SER A 182 7.74 3.22 6.66
N LEU A 183 8.18 3.92 7.71
CA LEU A 183 7.28 4.58 8.67
C LEU A 183 6.45 5.69 8.01
N SER A 184 7.05 6.49 7.14
CA SER A 184 6.33 7.48 6.34
C SER A 184 5.23 6.83 5.51
N THR A 185 5.49 5.67 4.92
CA THR A 185 4.47 4.92 4.18
C THR A 185 3.35 4.43 5.09
N LEU A 186 3.66 3.89 6.27
CA LEU A 186 2.63 3.47 7.23
C LEU A 186 1.77 4.65 7.70
N LEU A 187 2.39 5.80 7.99
CA LEU A 187 1.69 7.02 8.39
C LEU A 187 0.82 7.60 7.27
N GLY A 188 1.29 7.53 6.02
CA GLY A 188 0.50 7.98 4.86
C GLY A 188 -0.69 7.07 4.54
N LEU A 189 -0.69 5.82 5.04
CA LEU A 189 -1.75 4.83 4.81
C LEU A 189 -2.72 4.66 5.99
N GLY A 190 -2.35 5.11 7.19
CA GLY A 190 -3.21 5.10 8.39
C GLY A 190 -4.22 6.23 8.40
#